data_AF-A0A523ZGY0-F1
#
_entry.id   AF-A0A523ZGY0-F1
#
_cell.length_a   1.000
_cell.length_b   1.000
_cell.length_c   1.000
_cell.angle_alpha   90.00
_cell.angle_beta   90.00
_cell.angle_gamma   90.00
#
_symmetry.space_group_name_H-M   'P 1'
#
loop_
_entity.id
_entity.type
_entity.pdbx_description
1 polymer ?
#
loop_
_entity_poly.entity_id
_entity_poly.type
_entity_poly.pdbx_seq_one_letter_code
_entity_poly.pdbx_strand_id
1 'polypeptide(L)'
;MSKNHHRRSSQIIRSFEARALKKRSPSVKIADTLTSYFGSLGFLLINLVVFTAWILINSGKIPGIPIFDPYPYVLLITTVSLEAIILATVVLISQNRQSQISTLRDELQLQVELITEREITKILKLLNELLKERGIKLTDRELEEMLEVIDTSYIERRLKDQLETKTAPITKKITEPIAKVGERMGKSLTPKK
;
A
#
# COMPACT_ATOMS: atom_id res chain seq x y z
N MET A 1 -0.26 -12.09 -39.78
CA MET A 1 -0.40 -13.11 -38.71
C MET A 1 -0.19 -12.54 -37.29
N SER A 2 -0.69 -11.33 -36.97
CA SER A 2 -0.28 -10.56 -35.76
C SER A 2 -1.43 -10.14 -34.82
N LYS A 3 -2.60 -10.80 -34.87
CA LYS A 3 -3.77 -10.44 -34.00
C LYS A 3 -3.97 -11.37 -32.78
N ASN A 4 -3.21 -12.46 -32.65
CA ASN A 4 -3.43 -13.47 -31.62
C ASN A 4 -2.65 -13.23 -30.30
N HIS A 5 -1.53 -12.49 -30.32
CA HIS A 5 -0.74 -12.29 -29.09
C HIS A 5 -1.41 -11.33 -28.08
N HIS A 6 -2.06 -10.26 -28.53
CA HIS A 6 -2.74 -9.31 -27.63
C HIS A 6 -3.99 -9.86 -26.95
N ARG A 7 -4.72 -10.80 -27.59
CA ARG A 7 -5.90 -11.42 -26.96
C ARG A 7 -5.52 -12.32 -25.78
N ARG A 8 -4.41 -13.06 -25.88
CA ARG A 8 -3.94 -13.93 -24.79
C ARG A 8 -3.48 -13.15 -23.55
N SER A 9 -2.75 -12.05 -23.70
CA SER A 9 -2.30 -11.26 -22.54
C SER A 9 -3.48 -10.66 -21.77
N SER A 10 -4.50 -10.12 -22.46
CA SER A 10 -5.71 -9.58 -21.82
C SER A 10 -6.51 -10.64 -21.06
N GLN A 11 -6.52 -11.89 -21.53
CA GLN A 11 -7.19 -13.00 -20.86
C GLN A 11 -6.41 -13.45 -19.60
N ILE A 12 -5.08 -13.42 -19.65
CA ILE A 12 -4.24 -13.77 -18.51
C ILE A 12 -4.47 -12.78 -17.35
N ILE A 13 -4.46 -11.47 -17.63
CA ILE A 13 -4.69 -10.41 -16.61
C ILE A 13 -6.06 -10.57 -15.95
N ARG A 14 -7.13 -10.72 -16.73
CA ARG A 14 -8.48 -10.93 -16.19
C ARG A 14 -8.60 -12.22 -15.37
N SER A 15 -7.89 -13.28 -15.76
CA SER A 15 -7.93 -14.56 -15.04
C SER A 15 -7.19 -14.51 -13.70
N PHE A 16 -6.16 -13.68 -13.59
CA PHE A 16 -5.41 -13.46 -12.35
C PHE A 16 -6.24 -12.64 -11.37
N GLU A 17 -6.83 -11.54 -11.86
CA GLU A 17 -7.73 -10.67 -11.10
C GLU A 17 -8.97 -11.45 -10.61
N ALA A 18 -9.57 -12.28 -11.48
CA ALA A 18 -10.70 -13.13 -11.13
C ALA A 18 -10.35 -14.20 -10.08
N ARG A 19 -9.14 -14.77 -10.11
CA ARG A 19 -8.68 -15.74 -9.08
C ARG A 19 -8.36 -15.06 -7.75
N ALA A 20 -7.79 -13.85 -7.78
CA ALA A 20 -7.58 -13.02 -6.59
C ALA A 20 -8.91 -12.57 -5.96
N LEU A 21 -9.92 -12.28 -6.78
CA LEU A 21 -11.28 -11.93 -6.33
C LEU A 21 -12.03 -13.14 -5.72
N LYS A 22 -11.77 -14.37 -6.19
CA LYS A 22 -12.48 -15.58 -5.76
C LYS A 22 -12.14 -16.04 -4.33
N LYS A 23 -11.04 -15.55 -3.75
CA LYS A 23 -10.61 -15.84 -2.37
C LYS A 23 -11.02 -14.77 -1.34
N ARG A 24 -11.82 -13.76 -1.72
CA ARG A 24 -12.16 -12.65 -0.81
C ARG A 24 -13.14 -13.09 0.29
N SER A 25 -12.73 -12.92 1.54
CA SER A 25 -13.62 -12.95 2.70
C SER A 25 -14.79 -11.96 2.50
N PRO A 26 -16.02 -12.27 2.94
CA PRO A 26 -17.17 -11.35 2.85
C PRO A 26 -16.87 -9.96 3.45
N SER A 27 -16.00 -9.87 4.45
CA SER A 27 -15.55 -8.60 5.03
C SER A 27 -14.83 -7.69 4.03
N VAL A 28 -14.11 -8.25 3.05
CA VAL A 28 -13.39 -7.48 2.02
C VAL A 28 -14.36 -6.87 1.02
N LYS A 29 -15.44 -7.57 0.67
CA LYS A 29 -16.49 -7.04 -0.22
C LYS A 29 -17.21 -5.85 0.42
N ILE A 30 -17.50 -5.93 1.71
CA ILE A 30 -18.11 -4.83 2.47
C ILE A 30 -17.15 -3.64 2.51
N ALA A 31 -15.87 -3.87 2.79
CA ALA A 31 -14.86 -2.81 2.80
C ALA A 31 -14.69 -2.14 1.42
N ASP A 32 -14.75 -2.90 0.32
CA ASP A 32 -14.71 -2.35 -1.05
C ASP A 32 -15.90 -1.44 -1.34
N THR A 33 -17.11 -1.89 -1.02
CA THR A 33 -18.33 -1.11 -1.23
C THR A 33 -18.30 0.17 -0.39
N LEU A 34 -17.92 0.08 0.89
CA LEU A 34 -17.79 1.23 1.77
C LEU A 34 -16.73 2.20 1.26
N THR A 35 -15.56 1.71 0.86
CA THR A 35 -14.48 2.56 0.33
C THR A 35 -14.92 3.29 -0.94
N SER A 36 -15.63 2.60 -1.85
CA SER A 36 -16.15 3.23 -3.07
C SER A 36 -17.24 4.26 -2.78
N TYR A 37 -18.05 4.05 -1.74
CA TYR A 37 -19.11 4.99 -1.35
C TYR A 37 -18.52 6.23 -0.67
N PHE A 38 -17.64 6.05 0.31
CA PHE A 38 -17.01 7.14 1.07
C PHE A 38 -15.96 7.90 0.26
N GLY A 39 -15.34 7.27 -0.74
CA GLY A 39 -14.41 7.92 -1.65
C GLY A 39 -15.09 8.71 -2.78
N SER A 40 -16.43 8.70 -2.86
CA SER A 40 -17.16 9.42 -3.91
C SER A 40 -17.33 10.89 -3.56
N LEU A 41 -17.12 11.77 -4.54
CA LEU A 41 -17.41 13.19 -4.41
C LEU A 41 -18.90 13.46 -4.09
N GLY A 42 -19.80 12.56 -4.49
CA GLY A 42 -21.22 12.64 -4.16
C GLY A 42 -21.51 12.50 -2.67
N PHE A 43 -20.77 11.65 -1.95
CA PHE A 43 -20.94 11.49 -0.50
C PHE A 43 -20.57 12.78 0.26
N LEU A 44 -19.50 13.45 -0.17
CA LEU A 44 -19.10 14.74 0.38
C LEU A 44 -20.20 15.81 0.19
N LEU A 45 -20.77 15.88 -1.01
CA LEU A 45 -21.83 16.86 -1.32
C LEU A 45 -23.10 16.60 -0.50
N ILE A 46 -23.51 15.34 -0.34
CA ILE A 46 -24.67 14.98 0.48
C ILE A 46 -24.46 15.42 1.93
N ASN A 47 -23.30 15.11 2.52
CA ASN A 47 -22.99 15.53 3.89
C ASN A 47 -22.97 17.05 4.05
N LEU A 48 -22.40 17.78 3.09
CA LEU A 48 -22.42 19.24 3.10
C LEU A 48 -23.85 19.80 3.08
N VAL A 49 -24.73 19.23 2.25
CA VAL A 49 -26.15 19.62 2.18
C VAL A 49 -26.86 19.30 3.49
N VAL A 50 -26.64 18.12 4.07
CA VAL A 50 -27.24 17.70 5.35
C VAL A 50 -26.81 18.62 6.48
N PHE A 51 -25.52 18.94 6.62
CA PHE A 51 -25.04 19.84 7.66
C PHE A 51 -25.56 21.27 7.47
N THR A 52 -25.57 21.76 6.24
CA THR A 52 -26.11 23.09 5.92
C THR A 52 -27.60 23.16 6.25
N ALA A 53 -28.37 22.13 5.88
CA ALA A 53 -29.79 22.04 6.21
C ALA A 53 -30.03 21.96 7.72
N TRP A 54 -29.22 21.18 8.45
CA TRP A 54 -29.31 21.07 9.91
C TRP A 54 -29.10 22.42 10.61
N ILE A 55 -28.08 23.18 10.19
CA ILE A 55 -27.79 24.51 10.73
C ILE A 55 -28.93 25.48 10.40
N LEU A 56 -29.45 25.46 9.16
CA LEU A 56 -30.56 26.31 8.74
C LEU A 56 -31.84 26.03 9.54
N ILE A 57 -32.19 24.77 9.75
CA ILE A 57 -33.37 24.37 10.53
C ILE A 57 -33.22 24.80 12.00
N ASN A 58 -32.04 24.59 12.59
CA ASN A 58 -31.77 24.96 13.98
C ASN A 58 -31.40 26.44 14.18
N SER A 59 -31.38 27.25 13.11
CA SER A 59 -31.14 28.71 13.19
C SER A 59 -32.33 29.49 13.75
N GLY A 60 -33.48 28.83 13.97
CA GLY A 60 -34.68 29.44 14.56
C GLY A 60 -35.39 30.45 13.66
N LYS A 61 -34.98 30.58 12.38
CA LYS A 61 -35.58 31.53 11.41
C LYS A 61 -36.84 31.00 10.72
N ILE A 62 -37.21 29.74 10.94
CA ILE A 62 -38.37 29.11 10.29
C ILE A 62 -39.55 29.09 11.28
N PRO A 63 -40.66 29.79 10.99
CA PRO A 63 -41.84 29.79 11.85
C PRO A 63 -42.44 28.38 11.96
N GLY A 64 -42.63 27.87 13.18
CA GLY A 64 -43.31 26.60 13.45
C GLY A 64 -42.41 25.38 13.68
N ILE A 65 -41.08 25.50 13.57
CA ILE A 65 -40.15 24.41 13.90
C ILE A 65 -39.51 24.68 15.28
N PRO A 66 -39.67 23.78 16.27
CA PRO A 66 -38.97 23.91 17.55
C PRO A 66 -37.46 23.74 17.36
N ILE A 67 -36.67 24.59 18.03
CA ILE A 67 -35.21 24.51 18.03
C ILE A 67 -34.82 23.24 18.80
N PHE A 68 -34.36 22.22 18.08
CA PHE A 68 -34.01 20.92 18.67
C PHE A 68 -32.54 20.84 19.11
N ASP A 69 -31.64 21.49 18.38
CA ASP A 69 -30.20 21.54 18.66
C ASP A 69 -29.73 23.01 18.74
N PRO A 70 -29.88 23.67 19.90
CA PRO A 70 -29.44 25.04 20.10
C PRO A 70 -27.92 25.17 19.95
N TYR A 71 -27.45 26.35 19.56
CA TYR A 71 -26.02 26.68 19.60
C TYR A 71 -25.47 26.38 21.01
N PRO A 72 -24.44 25.53 21.17
CA PRO A 72 -23.35 25.21 20.23
C PRO A 72 -23.50 23.95 19.34
N TYR A 73 -24.71 23.44 19.10
CA TYR A 73 -24.99 22.27 18.24
C TYR A 73 -24.36 20.94 18.72
N VAL A 74 -24.62 20.54 19.97
CA VAL A 74 -23.99 19.36 20.58
C VAL A 74 -24.36 18.06 19.85
N LEU A 75 -25.59 17.95 19.32
CA LEU A 75 -26.02 16.74 18.60
C LEU A 75 -25.35 16.61 17.23
N LEU A 76 -25.19 17.74 16.52
CA LEU A 76 -24.43 17.76 15.28
C LEU A 76 -22.97 17.37 15.53
N ILE A 77 -22.31 18.01 16.51
CA ILE A 77 -20.88 17.77 16.79
C ILE A 77 -20.64 16.30 17.17
N THR A 78 -21.46 15.73 18.03
CA THR A 78 -21.33 14.32 18.44
C THR A 78 -21.51 13.37 17.26
N THR A 79 -22.54 13.59 16.42
CA THR A 79 -22.80 12.78 15.23
C THR A 79 -21.64 12.87 14.23
N VAL A 80 -21.17 14.07 13.91
CA VAL A 80 -20.04 14.30 12.99
C VAL A 80 -18.75 13.66 13.53
N SER A 81 -18.51 13.73 14.84
CA SER A 81 -17.32 13.12 15.44
C SER A 81 -17.32 11.59 15.29
N LEU A 82 -18.48 10.95 15.47
CA LEU A 82 -18.64 9.51 15.29
C LEU A 82 -18.47 9.11 13.82
N GLU A 83 -19.09 9.87 12.91
CA GLU A 83 -18.93 9.67 11.47
C GLU A 83 -17.45 9.77 11.05
N ALA A 84 -16.72 10.78 11.55
CA ALA A 84 -15.30 10.97 11.27
C ALA A 84 -14.43 9.79 11.72
N ILE A 85 -14.69 9.22 12.91
CA ILE A 85 -13.94 8.04 13.41
C ILE A 85 -14.18 6.82 12.51
N ILE A 86 -15.43 6.60 12.10
CA ILE A 86 -15.79 5.49 11.20
C ILE A 86 -15.09 5.68 9.84
N LEU A 87 -15.16 6.89 9.26
CA LEU A 87 -14.51 7.23 8.00
C LEU A 87 -12.99 7.03 8.07
N ALA A 88 -12.34 7.53 9.13
CA ALA A 88 -10.91 7.38 9.33
C ALA A 88 -10.50 5.90 9.40
N THR A 89 -11.29 5.07 10.08
CA THR A 89 -11.04 3.62 10.19
C THR A 89 -11.16 2.93 8.83
N VAL A 90 -12.21 3.24 8.05
CA VAL A 90 -12.38 2.69 6.70
C VAL A 90 -11.23 3.11 5.78
N VAL A 91 -10.82 4.39 5.85
CA VAL A 91 -9.67 4.89 5.09
C VAL A 91 -8.40 4.15 5.48
N LEU A 92 -8.15 3.93 6.77
CA LEU A 92 -6.95 3.21 7.24
C LEU A 92 -6.94 1.75 6.79
N ILE A 93 -8.09 1.07 6.82
CA ILE A 93 -8.23 -0.29 6.30
C ILE A 93 -7.94 -0.32 4.79
N SER A 94 -8.50 0.63 4.04
CA SER A 94 -8.30 0.75 2.60
C SER A 94 -6.84 1.02 2.25
N GLN A 95 -6.19 1.94 2.98
CA GLN A 95 -4.77 2.25 2.83
C GLN A 95 -3.87 1.06 3.16
N ASN A 96 -4.13 0.36 4.28
CA ASN A 96 -3.35 -0.82 4.65
C ASN A 96 -3.44 -1.92 3.59
N ARG A 97 -4.65 -2.12 3.03
CA ARG A 97 -4.85 -3.07 1.94
C ARG A 97 -4.12 -2.65 0.66
N GLN A 98 -4.23 -1.38 0.27
CA GLN A 98 -3.56 -0.85 -0.91
C GLN A 98 -2.04 -0.97 -0.79
N SER A 99 -1.50 -0.74 0.42
CA SER A 99 -0.08 -0.91 0.75
C SER A 99 0.39 -2.36 0.59
N GLN A 100 -0.38 -3.34 1.07
CA GLN A 100 -0.04 -4.76 0.86
C GLN A 100 -0.05 -5.15 -0.62
N ILE A 101 -1.02 -4.64 -1.38
CA ILE A 101 -1.10 -4.88 -2.82
C ILE A 101 0.07 -4.22 -3.55
N SER A 102 0.45 -2.98 -3.20
CA SER A 102 1.61 -2.32 -3.81
C SER A 102 2.90 -3.08 -3.53
N THR A 103 3.13 -3.52 -2.28
CA THR A 103 4.32 -4.31 -1.94
C THR A 103 4.43 -5.58 -2.77
N LEU A 104 3.34 -6.35 -2.91
CA LEU A 104 3.34 -7.55 -3.75
C LEU A 104 3.58 -7.22 -5.23
N ARG A 105 3.01 -6.11 -5.72
CA ARG A 105 3.22 -5.67 -7.11
C ARG A 105 4.68 -5.30 -7.35
N ASP A 106 5.30 -4.59 -6.40
CA ASP A 106 6.69 -4.16 -6.49
C ASP A 106 7.63 -5.37 -6.44
N GLU A 107 7.35 -6.38 -5.61
CA GLU A 107 8.11 -7.64 -5.57
C GLU A 107 8.02 -8.41 -6.89
N LEU A 108 6.82 -8.55 -7.44
CA LEU A 108 6.62 -9.20 -8.75
C LEU A 108 7.30 -8.42 -9.88
N GLN A 109 7.22 -7.09 -9.85
CA GLN A 109 7.87 -6.26 -10.85
C GLN A 109 9.39 -6.44 -10.82
N LEU A 110 9.99 -6.45 -9.62
CA LEU A 110 11.42 -6.72 -9.46
C LEU A 110 11.80 -8.11 -10.01
N GLN A 111 11.00 -9.14 -9.76
CA GLN A 111 11.26 -10.47 -10.32
C GLN A 111 11.24 -10.48 -11.85
N VAL A 112 10.27 -9.80 -12.46
CA VAL A 112 10.17 -9.69 -13.92
C VAL A 112 11.36 -8.90 -14.49
N GLU A 113 11.76 -7.81 -13.84
CA GLU A 113 12.93 -7.01 -14.23
C GLU A 113 14.21 -7.86 -14.19
N LEU A 114 14.42 -8.65 -13.15
CA LEU A 114 15.58 -9.55 -13.04
C LEU A 114 15.61 -10.64 -14.12
N ILE A 115 14.45 -11.23 -14.43
CA ILE A 115 14.33 -12.22 -15.50
C ILE A 115 14.67 -11.57 -16.85
N THR A 116 14.08 -10.39 -17.11
CA THR A 116 14.32 -9.62 -18.33
C THR A 116 15.80 -9.30 -18.50
N GLU A 117 16.45 -8.86 -17.43
CA GLU A 117 17.88 -8.55 -17.46
C GLU A 117 18.71 -9.80 -17.77
N ARG A 118 18.41 -10.93 -17.12
CA ARG A 118 19.09 -12.21 -17.40
C ARG A 118 18.90 -12.65 -18.86
N GLU A 119 17.70 -12.48 -19.42
CA GLU A 119 17.41 -12.77 -20.82
C GLU A 119 18.20 -11.84 -21.76
N ILE A 120 18.24 -10.53 -21.46
CA ILE A 120 19.04 -9.55 -22.21
C ILE A 120 20.52 -9.90 -22.17
N THR A 121 21.10 -10.15 -20.99
CA THR A 121 22.50 -10.58 -20.85
C THR A 121 22.76 -11.86 -21.65
N LYS A 122 21.81 -12.81 -21.65
CA LYS A 122 21.96 -14.05 -22.42
C LYS A 122 21.93 -13.80 -23.92
N ILE A 123 21.05 -12.92 -24.40
CA ILE A 123 21.00 -12.50 -25.81
C ILE A 123 22.31 -11.80 -26.20
N LEU A 124 22.82 -10.88 -25.38
CA LEU A 124 24.10 -10.21 -25.61
C LEU A 124 25.26 -11.20 -25.68
N LYS A 125 25.28 -12.23 -24.81
CA LYS A 125 26.29 -13.30 -24.86
C LYS A 125 26.25 -14.07 -26.18
N LEU A 126 25.07 -14.49 -26.61
CA LEU A 126 24.90 -15.22 -27.87
C LEU A 126 25.28 -14.35 -29.08
N LEU A 127 24.92 -13.05 -29.06
CA LEU A 127 25.32 -12.11 -30.11
C LEU A 127 26.85 -11.91 -30.15
N ASN A 128 27.49 -11.77 -28.98
CA ASN A 128 28.95 -11.65 -28.89
C ASN A 128 29.66 -12.92 -29.38
N GLU A 129 29.14 -14.11 -29.07
CA GLU A 129 29.65 -15.38 -29.60
C GLU A 129 29.55 -15.42 -31.14
N LEU A 130 28.40 -15.05 -31.72
CA LEU A 130 28.22 -14.99 -33.18
C LEU A 130 29.16 -13.98 -33.87
N LEU A 131 29.39 -12.81 -33.25
CA LEU A 131 30.30 -11.79 -33.78
C LEU A 131 31.76 -12.27 -33.75
N LYS A 132 32.15 -12.97 -32.68
CA LYS A 132 33.48 -13.60 -32.57
C LYS A 132 33.70 -14.65 -33.65
N GLU A 133 32.71 -15.50 -33.94
CA GLU A 133 32.79 -16.47 -35.04
C GLU A 133 32.98 -15.81 -36.41
N ARG A 134 32.40 -14.62 -36.61
CA ARG A 134 32.55 -13.82 -37.84
C ARG A 134 33.86 -13.02 -37.89
N GLY A 135 34.72 -13.12 -36.86
CA GLY A 135 35.99 -12.40 -36.77
C GLY A 135 35.85 -10.92 -36.44
N ILE A 136 34.66 -10.46 -36.05
CA ILE A 136 34.39 -9.06 -35.69
C ILE A 136 34.59 -8.92 -34.17
N LYS A 137 35.68 -8.26 -33.77
CA LYS A 137 35.87 -7.84 -32.37
C LYS A 137 35.16 -6.51 -32.15
N LEU A 138 34.06 -6.53 -31.41
CA LEU A 138 33.55 -5.34 -30.76
C LEU A 138 34.32 -5.16 -29.44
N THR A 139 35.16 -4.14 -29.36
CA THR A 139 35.81 -3.74 -28.11
C THR A 139 35.03 -2.55 -27.57
N ASP A 140 33.96 -2.87 -26.84
CA ASP A 140 33.11 -1.89 -26.17
C ASP A 140 33.07 -2.22 -24.68
N ARG A 141 33.53 -1.28 -23.85
CA ARG A 141 33.59 -1.45 -22.40
C ARG A 141 32.19 -1.56 -21.79
N GLU A 142 31.22 -0.85 -22.37
CA GLU A 142 29.82 -0.89 -21.91
C GLU A 142 29.23 -2.29 -22.16
N LEU A 143 29.48 -2.88 -23.34
CA LEU A 143 29.07 -4.26 -23.64
C LEU A 143 29.72 -5.27 -22.70
N GLU A 144 30.99 -5.09 -22.35
CA GLU A 144 31.71 -5.98 -21.45
C GLU A 144 31.12 -5.98 -20.04
N GLU A 145 30.76 -4.79 -19.53
CA GLU A 145 30.01 -4.63 -18.27
C GLU A 145 28.61 -5.26 -18.35
N MET A 146 27.87 -5.07 -19.45
CA MET A 146 26.52 -5.66 -19.64
C MET A 146 26.52 -7.19 -19.79
N LEU A 147 27.66 -7.80 -20.16
CA LEU A 147 27.83 -9.26 -20.25
C LEU A 147 28.07 -9.89 -18.88
N GLU A 148 28.44 -9.11 -17.87
CA GLU A 148 28.49 -9.59 -16.49
C GLU A 148 27.07 -9.95 -16.04
N VAL A 149 26.90 -11.16 -15.51
CA VAL A 149 25.59 -11.56 -15.00
C VAL A 149 25.37 -10.81 -13.70
N ILE A 150 24.34 -9.96 -13.64
CA ILE A 150 23.90 -9.38 -12.38
C ILE A 150 23.52 -10.53 -11.43
N ASP A 151 24.29 -10.72 -10.37
CA ASP A 151 24.01 -11.74 -9.36
C ASP A 151 22.72 -11.36 -8.63
N THR A 152 21.63 -12.08 -8.92
CA THR A 152 20.34 -11.90 -8.26
C THR A 152 20.45 -12.01 -6.74
N SER A 153 21.41 -12.80 -6.24
CA SER A 153 21.69 -12.96 -4.81
C SER A 153 22.25 -11.69 -4.17
N TYR A 154 22.84 -10.76 -4.94
CA TYR A 154 23.29 -9.46 -4.45
C TYR A 154 22.10 -8.56 -4.12
N ILE A 155 21.08 -8.54 -4.98
CA ILE A 155 19.87 -7.73 -4.80
C ILE A 155 19.06 -8.28 -3.63
N GLU A 156 18.91 -9.60 -3.51
CA GLU A 156 18.23 -10.24 -2.38
C GLU A 156 18.91 -9.94 -1.04
N ARG A 157 20.25 -10.03 -0.97
CA ARG A 157 21.02 -9.65 0.23
C ARG A 157 20.84 -8.19 0.60
N ARG A 158 20.89 -7.27 -0.38
CA ARG A 158 20.70 -5.83 -0.15
C ARG A 158 19.29 -5.51 0.35
N LEU A 159 18.26 -6.15 -0.22
CA LEU A 159 16.89 -6.04 0.26
C LEU A 159 16.75 -6.54 1.70
N LYS A 160 17.34 -7.70 2.00
CA LYS A 160 17.33 -8.28 3.35
C LYS A 160 18.04 -7.38 4.37
N ASP A 161 19.22 -6.87 4.03
CA ASP A 161 19.96 -5.92 4.86
C ASP A 161 19.14 -4.66 5.13
N GLN A 162 18.47 -4.11 4.11
CA GLN A 162 17.62 -2.93 4.29
C GLN A 162 16.40 -3.21 5.18
N LEU A 163 15.79 -4.39 5.08
CA LEU A 163 14.68 -4.82 5.94
C LEU A 163 15.14 -5.00 7.39
N GLU A 164 16.27 -5.66 7.62
CA GLU A 164 16.85 -5.83 8.97
C GLU A 164 17.29 -4.49 9.57
N THR A 165 17.90 -3.61 8.76
CA THR A 165 18.38 -2.28 9.20
C THR A 165 17.23 -1.31 9.50
N LYS A 166 16.09 -1.37 8.78
CA LYS A 166 14.90 -0.57 9.12
C LYS A 166 14.16 -1.10 10.35
N THR A 167 14.19 -2.41 10.59
CA THR A 167 13.46 -3.05 11.69
C THR A 167 14.21 -2.96 13.03
N ALA A 168 15.53 -3.15 13.01
CA ALA A 168 16.39 -3.07 14.20
C ALA A 168 16.23 -1.78 15.06
N PRO A 169 16.15 -0.56 14.49
CA PRO A 169 16.01 0.66 15.28
C PRO A 169 14.59 0.85 15.86
N ILE A 170 13.54 0.31 15.22
CA ILE A 170 12.17 0.41 15.72
C ILE A 170 12.00 -0.50 16.94
N THR A 171 12.46 -1.75 16.86
CA THR A 171 12.44 -2.68 17.99
C THR A 171 13.26 -2.15 19.15
N LYS A 172 14.47 -1.63 18.88
CA LYS A 172 15.33 -1.04 19.93
C LYS A 172 14.69 0.18 20.60
N LYS A 173 14.06 1.08 19.83
CA LYS A 173 13.33 2.26 20.35
C LYS A 173 12.12 1.92 21.22
N ILE A 174 11.47 0.77 20.99
CA ILE A 174 10.31 0.33 21.78
C ILE A 174 10.78 -0.47 23.02
N THR A 175 11.77 -1.35 22.86
CA THR A 175 12.25 -2.23 23.92
C THR A 175 13.07 -1.50 24.98
N GLU A 176 13.93 -0.54 24.62
CA GLU A 176 14.74 0.21 25.60
C GLU A 176 13.93 0.96 26.67
N PRO A 177 12.89 1.75 26.34
CA PRO A 177 12.09 2.42 27.36
C PRO A 177 11.25 1.45 28.20
N ILE A 178 10.74 0.36 27.62
CA ILE A 178 9.97 -0.66 28.36
C ILE A 178 10.86 -1.42 29.34
N ALA A 179 12.07 -1.81 28.93
CA ALA A 179 13.05 -2.45 29.80
C ALA A 179 13.48 -1.52 30.95
N LYS A 180 13.68 -0.23 30.65
CA LYS A 180 14.05 0.79 31.65
C LYS A 180 12.93 1.08 32.65
N VAL A 181 11.67 0.99 32.24
CA VAL A 181 10.50 1.08 33.14
C VAL A 181 10.38 -0.18 34.00
N GLY A 182 10.59 -1.36 33.42
CA GLY A 182 10.62 -2.63 34.15
C GLY A 182 11.70 -2.66 35.24
N GLU A 183 12.91 -2.18 34.95
CA GLU A 183 13.99 -2.06 35.95
C GLU A 183 13.66 -1.04 37.06
N ARG A 184 13.03 0.09 36.72
CA ARG A 184 12.61 1.11 37.71
C ARG A 184 11.51 0.59 38.64
N MET A 185 10.55 -0.15 38.09
CA MET A 185 9.49 -0.80 38.87
C MET A 185 10.04 -1.93 39.75
N GLY A 186 10.97 -2.75 39.22
CA GLY A 186 11.63 -3.81 39.98
C GLY A 186 12.48 -3.29 41.15
N LYS A 187 13.20 -2.17 40.97
CA LYS A 187 13.97 -1.53 42.06
C LYS A 187 13.10 -0.82 43.09
N SER A 188 11.88 -0.44 42.75
CA SER A 188 10.94 0.19 43.69
C SER A 188 10.15 -0.81 44.55
N LEU A 189 10.14 -2.10 44.16
CA LEU A 189 9.39 -3.17 44.82
C LEU A 189 10.25 -4.08 45.71
N THR A 190 11.56 -3.84 45.83
CA THR A 190 12.39 -4.54 46.82
C THR A 190 12.23 -3.85 48.19
N PRO A 191 11.56 -4.47 49.17
CA PRO A 191 11.49 -3.89 50.51
C PRO A 191 12.89 -3.90 51.11
N LYS A 192 13.34 -2.72 51.53
CA LYS A 192 14.58 -2.53 52.28
C LYS A 192 14.44 -3.32 53.59
N LYS A 193 15.18 -4.42 53.70
CA LYS A 193 15.40 -5.12 54.98
C LYS A 193 16.00 -4.17 56.01
#